data_AF-A0A445B7U5-F1
#
_entry.id   AF-A0A445B7U5-F1
#
_cell.length_a   1.000
_cell.length_b   1.000
_cell.length_c   1.000
_cell.angle_alpha   90.00
_cell.angle_beta   90.00
_cell.angle_gamma   90.00
#
_symmetry.space_group_name_H-M   'P 1'
#
loop_
_entity.id
_entity.type
_entity.pdbx_description
1 polymer ?
#
loop_
_entity_poly.entity_id
_entity_poly.type
_entity_poly.pdbx_seq_one_letter_code
_entity_poly.pdbx_strand_id
1 'polypeptide(L)'
;MEIAEFKADWEDALDLWANQMHEKRKMWENAYLCDKFCAGFQTTSHYEGINAFVNKFSKSTHSILKMIQNLKIVVREYRNKEILLQFNSIHIVPVMTTCLKSIESAAARVYTKEVFSDVKKEIEKVGAVNLVRKRRCLNTMVYTLEEYRKPNMHIMACFGRMSGKLECQCNIW
;
A
#
# COMPACT_ATOMS: atom_id res chain seq x y z
N MET A 1 7.18 53.68 4.51
CA MET A 1 7.53 52.26 4.60
C MET A 1 6.84 51.55 3.46
N GLU A 2 7.61 51.16 2.44
CA GLU A 2 7.08 50.38 1.33
C GLU A 2 6.69 48.99 1.84
N ILE A 3 5.66 48.38 1.24
CA ILE A 3 5.18 47.03 1.58
C ILE A 3 6.32 45.99 1.51
N ALA A 4 7.34 46.25 0.70
CA ALA A 4 8.54 45.43 0.58
C ALA A 4 9.44 45.48 1.83
N GLU A 5 9.71 46.67 2.38
CA GLU A 5 10.51 46.84 3.61
C GLU A 5 9.82 46.16 4.80
N PHE A 6 8.52 46.39 4.97
CA PHE A 6 7.77 45.76 6.06
C PHE A 6 7.81 44.22 5.98
N LYS A 7 7.74 43.66 4.77
CA LYS A 7 7.86 42.21 4.58
C LYS A 7 9.25 41.69 4.93
N ALA A 8 10.31 42.41 4.58
CA ALA A 8 11.67 42.02 4.89
C ALA A 8 11.92 42.03 6.41
N ASP A 9 11.56 43.13 7.08
CA ASP A 9 11.68 43.25 8.54
C ASP A 9 10.87 42.19 9.29
N TRP A 10 9.68 41.86 8.76
CA TRP A 10 8.82 40.84 9.33
C TRP A 10 9.39 39.42 9.17
N GLU A 11 10.00 39.10 8.02
CA GLU A 11 10.66 37.80 7.84
C GLU A 11 11.90 37.67 8.74
N ASP A 12 12.71 38.72 8.88
CA ASP A 12 13.88 38.74 9.79
C ASP A 12 13.45 38.56 11.26
N ALA A 13 12.40 39.25 11.69
CA ALA A 13 11.86 39.10 13.04
C ALA A 13 11.32 37.67 13.30
N LEU A 14 10.69 37.06 12.29
CA LEU A 14 10.22 35.68 12.34
C LEU A 14 11.37 34.68 12.48
N ASP A 15 12.44 34.85 11.70
CA ASP A 15 13.62 33.98 11.76
C ASP A 15 14.34 34.11 13.11
N LEU A 16 14.49 35.33 13.62
CA LEU A 16 15.09 35.57 14.94
C LEU A 16 14.27 34.91 16.06
N TRP A 17 12.95 35.08 16.02
CA TRP A 17 12.04 34.47 16.99
C TRP A 17 12.06 32.94 16.89
N ALA A 18 12.04 32.38 15.68
CA ALA A 18 12.08 30.94 15.46
C ALA A 18 13.35 30.31 16.07
N ASN A 19 14.50 30.95 15.88
CA ASN A 19 15.76 30.52 16.47
C ASN A 19 15.72 30.53 18.00
N GLN A 20 15.24 31.61 18.62
CA GLN A 20 15.12 31.71 20.08
C GLN A 20 14.17 30.65 20.66
N MET A 21 13.04 30.40 19.99
CA MET A 21 12.08 29.38 20.42
C MET A 21 12.65 27.96 20.28
N HIS A 22 13.43 27.72 19.22
CA HIS A 22 14.10 26.45 18.99
C HIS A 22 15.19 26.16 20.02
N GLU A 23 15.97 27.15 20.46
CA GLU A 23 16.94 26.99 21.56
C GLU A 23 16.25 26.59 22.87
N LYS A 24 15.08 27.15 23.14
CA LYS A 24 14.29 26.85 24.35
C LYS A 24 13.41 25.61 24.22
N ARG A 25 13.53 24.83 23.14
CA ARG A 25 12.62 23.71 22.85
C ARG A 25 12.49 22.69 23.96
N LYS A 26 13.60 22.36 24.65
CA LYS A 26 13.59 21.37 25.74
C LYS A 26 12.65 21.73 26.90
N MET A 27 12.29 23.01 27.05
CA MET A 27 11.37 23.46 28.10
C MET A 27 9.90 23.19 27.76
N TRP A 28 9.53 23.14 26.48
CA TRP A 28 8.13 23.02 26.05
C TRP A 28 7.86 21.77 25.20
N GLU A 29 8.88 21.11 24.66
CA GLU A 29 8.77 19.95 23.76
C GLU A 29 7.96 18.81 24.40
N ASN A 30 8.29 18.43 25.64
CA ASN A 30 7.56 17.36 26.34
C ASN A 30 6.09 17.72 26.60
N ALA A 31 5.82 18.96 27.03
CA ALA A 31 4.45 19.42 27.26
C ALA A 31 3.64 19.49 25.96
N TYR A 32 4.28 19.91 24.86
CA TYR A 32 3.67 19.96 23.54
C TYR A 32 3.35 18.56 22.99
N LEU A 33 4.22 17.57 23.27
CA LEU A 33 4.07 16.19 22.79
C LEU A 33 3.18 15.32 23.69
N CYS A 34 2.96 15.71 24.96
CA CYS A 34 2.21 14.92 25.95
C CYS A 34 0.82 14.47 25.47
N ASP A 35 0.09 15.34 24.78
CA ASP A 35 -1.25 15.05 24.23
C ASP A 35 -1.24 14.76 22.71
N LYS A 36 -0.06 14.53 22.14
CA LYS A 36 0.10 14.23 20.71
C LYS A 36 0.46 12.77 20.53
N PHE A 37 -0.47 12.01 19.95
CA PHE A 37 -0.23 10.62 19.58
C PHE A 37 0.81 10.55 18.45
N CYS A 38 2.07 10.30 18.81
CA CYS A 38 3.20 10.23 17.88
C CYS A 38 3.50 8.82 17.36
N ALA A 39 2.69 7.81 17.67
CA ALA A 39 2.97 6.42 17.27
C ALA A 39 3.01 6.23 15.73
N GLY A 40 2.36 7.11 14.96
CA GLY A 40 2.45 7.13 13.49
C GLY A 40 3.75 7.71 12.91
N PHE A 41 4.60 8.33 13.73
CA PHE A 41 5.91 8.87 13.31
C PHE A 41 7.08 7.90 13.62
N GLN A 42 6.81 6.76 14.26
CA GLN A 42 7.84 5.82 14.70
C GLN A 42 8.38 4.90 13.61
N THR A 43 7.77 4.84 12.43
CA THR A 43 8.32 4.08 11.31
C THR A 43 9.41 4.89 10.62
N THR A 44 10.63 4.33 10.55
CA THR A 44 11.82 4.96 9.98
C THR A 44 11.58 5.50 8.57
N SER A 45 10.80 4.78 7.75
CA SER A 45 10.44 5.18 6.39
C SER A 45 9.59 6.46 6.32
N HIS A 46 8.73 6.70 7.31
CA HIS A 46 7.90 7.91 7.36
C HIS A 46 8.74 9.11 7.81
N TYR A 47 9.66 8.89 8.76
CA TYR A 47 10.65 9.89 9.16
C TYR A 47 11.58 10.26 8.01
N GLU A 48 12.04 9.27 7.21
CA GLU A 48 12.83 9.48 6.00
C GLU A 48 12.09 10.31 4.96
N GLY A 49 10.80 10.04 4.73
CA GLY A 49 9.97 10.82 3.80
C GLY A 49 9.80 12.28 4.25
N ILE A 50 9.51 12.50 5.54
CA ILE A 50 9.39 13.83 6.12
C ILE A 50 10.74 14.55 6.11
N ASN A 51 11.84 13.89 6.50
CA ASN A 51 13.17 14.48 6.44
C ASN A 51 13.60 14.79 5.01
N ALA A 52 13.30 13.94 4.03
CA ALA A 52 13.60 14.20 2.63
C ALA A 52 12.83 15.43 2.13
N PHE A 53 11.55 15.56 2.51
CA PHE A 53 10.75 16.75 2.23
C PHE A 53 11.35 18.00 2.89
N VAL A 54 11.59 17.98 4.20
CA VAL A 54 12.18 19.09 4.96
C VAL A 54 13.55 19.49 4.41
N ASN A 55 14.42 18.52 4.12
CA ASN A 55 15.76 18.75 3.55
C ASN A 55 15.68 19.37 2.15
N LYS A 56 14.67 19.03 1.34
CA LYS A 56 14.44 19.70 0.05
C LYS A 56 14.11 21.18 0.23
N PHE A 57 13.33 21.52 1.25
CA PHE A 57 12.98 22.92 1.56
C PHE A 57 14.13 23.69 2.20
N SER A 58 14.91 23.05 3.09
CA SER A 58 16.10 23.65 3.69
C SER A 58 17.18 24.00 2.67
N LYS A 59 17.20 23.32 1.51
CA LYS A 59 18.12 23.60 0.40
C LYS A 59 17.58 24.65 -0.60
N SER A 60 16.34 25.11 -0.42
CA SER A 60 15.71 26.14 -1.26
C SER A 60 15.70 27.48 -0.53
N THR A 61 15.74 28.60 -1.25
CA THR A 61 15.60 29.97 -0.72
C THR A 61 14.19 30.31 -0.22
N HIS A 62 13.42 29.32 0.21
CA HIS A 62 12.05 29.51 0.68
C HIS A 62 12.04 29.92 2.16
N SER A 63 11.22 30.92 2.50
CA SER A 63 11.05 31.33 3.89
C SER A 63 10.41 30.24 4.74
N ILE A 64 10.70 30.25 6.04
CA ILE A 64 10.15 29.30 7.03
C ILE A 64 8.62 29.26 6.94
N LEU A 65 7.99 30.42 6.69
CA LEU A 65 6.54 30.54 6.54
C LEU A 65 6.02 29.70 5.35
N LYS A 66 6.70 29.74 4.20
CA LYS A 66 6.37 28.94 3.01
C LYS A 66 6.51 27.44 3.31
N MET A 67 7.55 27.05 4.04
CA MET A 67 7.78 25.67 4.46
C MET A 67 6.63 25.16 5.36
N ILE A 68 6.23 25.94 6.37
CA ILE A 68 5.12 25.57 7.28
C ILE A 68 3.80 25.43 6.51
N GLN A 69 3.52 26.34 5.58
CA GLN A 69 2.32 26.26 4.73
C GLN A 69 2.30 24.98 3.89
N ASN A 70 3.43 24.64 3.26
CA ASN A 70 3.54 23.43 2.45
C ASN A 70 3.42 22.15 3.29
N LEU A 71 4.02 22.12 4.49
CA LEU A 71 3.84 21.00 5.42
C LEU A 71 2.37 20.79 5.81
N LYS A 72 1.62 21.87 6.06
CA LYS A 72 0.18 21.77 6.35
C LYS A 72 -0.61 21.18 5.18
N ILE A 73 -0.26 21.52 3.94
CA ILE A 73 -0.88 20.95 2.73
C ILE A 73 -0.58 19.46 2.64
N VAL A 74 0.69 19.07 2.75
CA VAL A 74 1.11 17.65 2.68
C VAL A 74 0.41 16.82 3.76
N VAL A 75 0.35 17.31 5.00
CA VAL A 75 -0.37 16.60 6.08
C VAL A 75 -1.86 16.44 5.76
N ARG A 76 -2.50 17.44 5.16
CA ARG A 76 -3.90 17.32 4.72
C ARG A 76 -4.06 16.28 3.62
N GLU A 77 -3.17 16.28 2.62
CA GLU A 77 -3.20 15.29 1.54
C GLU A 77 -3.03 13.86 2.08
N TYR A 78 -2.10 13.64 3.01
CA TYR A 78 -1.92 12.34 3.67
C TYR A 78 -3.19 11.89 4.38
N ARG A 79 -3.80 12.75 5.20
CA ARG A 79 -5.05 12.44 5.90
C ARG A 79 -6.20 12.14 4.94
N ASN A 80 -6.34 12.93 3.89
CA ASN A 80 -7.38 12.72 2.88
C ASN A 80 -7.18 11.38 2.16
N LYS A 81 -5.93 11.03 1.83
CA LYS A 81 -5.59 9.74 1.23
C LYS A 81 -5.88 8.58 2.17
N GLU A 82 -5.52 8.69 3.45
CA GLU A 82 -5.81 7.69 4.47
C GLU A 82 -7.32 7.44 4.62
N ILE A 83 -8.12 8.52 4.72
CA ILE A 83 -9.58 8.44 4.77
C ILE A 83 -10.14 7.74 3.53
N LEU A 84 -9.63 8.06 2.34
CA LEU A 84 -10.06 7.43 1.10
C LEU A 84 -9.73 5.93 1.07
N LEU A 85 -8.54 5.54 1.51
CA LEU A 85 -8.13 4.14 1.59
C LEU A 85 -8.98 3.38 2.61
N GLN A 86 -9.23 3.96 3.78
CA GLN A 86 -10.09 3.38 4.81
C GLN A 86 -11.53 3.20 4.31
N PHE A 87 -12.10 4.24 3.68
CA PHE A 87 -13.42 4.16 3.05
C PHE A 87 -13.47 3.03 2.02
N ASN A 88 -12.48 2.96 1.13
CA ASN A 88 -12.40 1.92 0.12
C ASN A 88 -12.23 0.52 0.73
N SER A 89 -11.50 0.38 1.84
CA SER A 89 -11.31 -0.90 2.51
C SER A 89 -12.59 -1.39 3.20
N ILE A 90 -13.43 -0.49 3.70
CA ILE A 90 -14.69 -0.84 4.38
C ILE A 90 -15.80 -1.12 3.37
N HIS A 91 -15.90 -0.29 2.33
CA HIS A 91 -17.07 -0.27 1.45
C HIS A 91 -16.88 -0.99 0.12
N ILE A 92 -15.64 -1.29 -0.30
CA ILE A 92 -15.39 -1.95 -1.59
C ILE A 92 -14.95 -3.38 -1.36
N VAL A 93 -15.86 -4.32 -1.63
CA VAL A 93 -15.56 -5.75 -1.64
C VAL A 93 -14.69 -6.08 -2.85
N PRO A 94 -13.52 -6.72 -2.67
CA PRO A 94 -12.70 -7.14 -3.79
C PRO A 94 -13.42 -8.18 -4.65
N VAL A 95 -13.26 -8.11 -5.97
CA VAL A 95 -13.82 -9.12 -6.89
C VAL A 95 -12.86 -10.29 -6.99
N MET A 96 -13.38 -11.50 -6.74
CA MET A 96 -12.63 -12.74 -6.86
C MET A 96 -12.56 -13.15 -8.32
N THR A 97 -11.38 -13.03 -8.93
CA THR A 97 -11.20 -13.23 -10.37
C THR A 97 -10.41 -14.49 -10.69
N THR A 98 -9.76 -15.13 -9.72
CA THR A 98 -9.02 -16.37 -9.99
C THR A 98 -9.90 -17.61 -9.78
N CYS A 99 -9.37 -18.78 -10.19
CA CYS A 99 -10.00 -20.07 -9.93
C CYS A 99 -9.97 -20.49 -8.45
N LEU A 100 -9.12 -19.85 -7.63
CA LEU A 100 -8.94 -20.14 -6.21
C LEU A 100 -9.83 -19.23 -5.34
N LYS A 101 -11.12 -19.11 -5.71
CA LYS A 101 -12.08 -18.18 -5.09
C LYS A 101 -12.21 -18.34 -3.57
N SER A 102 -12.08 -19.57 -3.04
CA SER A 102 -12.12 -19.82 -1.61
C SER A 102 -10.93 -19.20 -0.86
N ILE A 103 -9.73 -19.28 -1.45
CA ILE A 103 -8.50 -18.70 -0.90
C ILE A 103 -8.55 -17.18 -1.03
N GLU A 104 -8.96 -16.66 -2.19
CA GLU A 104 -9.14 -15.21 -2.37
C GLU A 104 -10.17 -14.63 -1.39
N SER A 105 -11.30 -15.32 -1.21
CA SER A 105 -12.33 -14.88 -0.27
C SER A 105 -11.84 -14.89 1.18
N ALA A 106 -11.04 -15.89 1.57
CA ALA A 106 -10.42 -15.92 2.90
C ALA A 106 -9.40 -14.79 3.06
N ALA A 107 -8.54 -14.58 2.06
CA ALA A 107 -7.54 -13.51 2.08
C ALA A 107 -8.18 -12.12 2.13
N ALA A 108 -9.22 -11.87 1.32
CA ALA A 108 -9.95 -10.61 1.29
C ALA A 108 -10.66 -10.28 2.60
N ARG A 109 -10.99 -11.29 3.41
CA ARG A 109 -11.59 -11.10 4.74
C ARG A 109 -10.56 -10.77 5.83
N VAL A 110 -9.31 -11.20 5.65
CA VAL A 110 -8.24 -11.06 6.63
C VAL A 110 -7.39 -9.81 6.36
N TYR A 111 -7.12 -9.51 5.09
CA TYR A 111 -6.21 -8.45 4.69
C TYR A 111 -6.93 -7.16 4.27
N THR A 112 -6.25 -6.02 4.46
CA THR A 112 -6.68 -4.75 3.86
C THR A 112 -6.65 -4.85 2.34
N LYS A 113 -7.32 -3.94 1.65
CA LYS A 113 -7.41 -3.94 0.19
C LYS A 113 -6.04 -3.85 -0.49
N GLU A 114 -5.13 -3.06 0.06
CA GLU A 114 -3.77 -2.89 -0.45
C GLU A 114 -2.99 -4.20 -0.33
N VAL A 115 -3.00 -4.83 0.85
CA VAL A 115 -2.30 -6.09 1.09
C VAL A 115 -2.95 -7.24 0.30
N PHE A 116 -4.29 -7.27 0.22
CA PHE A 116 -5.01 -8.23 -0.62
C PHE A 116 -4.59 -8.13 -2.08
N SER A 117 -4.34 -6.94 -2.60
CA SER A 117 -3.89 -6.75 -3.99
C SER A 117 -2.53 -7.41 -4.24
N ASP A 118 -1.64 -7.41 -3.25
CA ASP A 118 -0.36 -8.11 -3.36
C ASP A 118 -0.49 -9.61 -3.16
N VAL A 119 -1.28 -10.05 -2.18
CA VAL A 119 -1.59 -11.49 -1.98
C VAL A 119 -2.25 -12.08 -3.22
N LYS A 120 -3.14 -11.34 -3.88
CA LYS A 120 -3.77 -11.76 -5.12
C LYS A 120 -2.74 -12.02 -6.22
N LYS A 121 -1.72 -11.15 -6.38
CA LYS A 121 -0.65 -11.39 -7.37
C LYS A 121 0.08 -12.71 -7.10
N GLU A 122 0.28 -13.09 -5.84
CA GLU A 122 0.89 -14.37 -5.50
C GLU A 122 -0.07 -15.55 -5.77
N ILE A 123 -1.37 -15.40 -5.44
CA ILE A 123 -2.40 -16.40 -5.80
C ILE A 123 -2.44 -16.61 -7.32
N GLU A 124 -2.34 -15.53 -8.10
CA GLU A 124 -2.29 -15.59 -9.56
C GLU A 124 -1.05 -16.33 -10.09
N LYS A 125 0.11 -16.16 -9.44
CA LYS A 125 1.35 -16.90 -9.80
C LYS A 125 1.24 -18.39 -9.50
N VAL A 126 0.67 -18.75 -8.35
CA VAL A 126 0.51 -20.17 -7.95
C VAL A 126 -0.63 -20.83 -8.73
N GLY A 127 -1.64 -20.07 -9.14
CA GLY A 127 -2.75 -20.50 -9.98
C GLY A 127 -2.40 -20.69 -11.45
N ALA A 128 -1.21 -21.23 -11.78
CA ALA A 128 -0.72 -21.41 -13.16
C ALA A 128 -1.71 -22.13 -14.10
N VAL A 129 -2.59 -22.95 -13.53
CA VAL A 129 -3.69 -23.61 -14.25
C VAL A 129 -5.02 -23.43 -13.51
N ASN A 130 -6.04 -23.03 -14.25
CA ASN A 130 -7.42 -22.97 -13.81
C ASN A 130 -8.08 -24.35 -14.00
N LEU A 131 -8.69 -24.91 -12.96
CA LEU A 131 -9.54 -26.10 -13.12
C LEU A 131 -10.88 -25.70 -13.75
N VAL A 132 -11.06 -26.03 -15.03
CA VAL A 132 -12.27 -25.72 -15.80
C VAL A 132 -13.35 -26.79 -15.57
N ARG A 133 -12.96 -28.06 -15.55
CA ARG A 133 -13.92 -29.17 -15.45
C ARG A 133 -13.31 -30.39 -14.79
N LYS A 134 -14.11 -31.09 -13.99
CA LYS A 134 -13.78 -32.40 -13.41
C LYS A 134 -14.83 -33.43 -13.85
N ARG A 135 -14.40 -34.52 -14.47
CA ARG A 135 -15.28 -35.63 -14.89
C ARG A 135 -14.74 -36.96 -14.41
N ARG A 136 -15.65 -37.88 -14.08
CA ARG A 136 -15.33 -39.26 -13.75
C ARG A 136 -15.64 -40.13 -14.96
N CYS A 137 -14.66 -40.90 -15.41
CA CYS A 137 -14.80 -41.89 -16.47
C CYS A 137 -14.34 -43.24 -15.91
N LEU A 138 -15.29 -44.11 -15.55
CA LEU A 138 -15.01 -45.40 -14.90
C LEU A 138 -14.13 -45.21 -13.65
N ASN A 139 -12.91 -45.73 -13.70
CA ASN A 139 -11.91 -45.68 -12.64
C ASN A 139 -10.91 -44.51 -12.77
N THR A 140 -11.05 -43.70 -13.81
CA THR A 140 -10.19 -42.55 -14.09
C THR A 140 -10.92 -41.25 -13.79
N MET A 141 -10.21 -40.31 -13.15
CA MET A 141 -10.67 -38.94 -12.98
C MET A 141 -10.01 -38.07 -14.05
N VAL A 142 -10.81 -37.37 -14.84
CA VAL A 142 -10.35 -36.49 -15.92
C VAL A 142 -10.55 -35.04 -15.49
N TYR A 143 -9.46 -34.29 -15.46
CA TYR A 143 -9.41 -32.87 -15.15
C TYR A 143 -9.14 -32.11 -16.45
N THR A 144 -10.00 -31.16 -16.77
CA THR A 144 -9.75 -30.16 -17.82
C THR A 144 -9.26 -28.92 -17.13
N LEU A 145 -8.00 -28.58 -17.41
CA LEU A 145 -7.28 -27.42 -16.90
C LEU A 145 -7.16 -26.38 -18.02
N GLU A 146 -6.95 -25.13 -17.67
CA GLU A 146 -6.68 -24.04 -18.62
C GLU A 146 -5.53 -23.19 -18.09
N GLU A 147 -4.58 -22.85 -18.95
CA GLU A 147 -3.44 -22.04 -18.52
C GLU A 147 -3.90 -20.63 -18.13
N TYR A 148 -3.40 -20.13 -17.00
CA TYR A 148 -3.80 -18.82 -16.49
C TYR A 148 -3.49 -17.71 -17.49
N ARG A 149 -4.45 -16.81 -17.73
CA ARG A 149 -4.43 -15.73 -18.75
C ARG A 149 -4.42 -16.16 -20.22
N LYS A 150 -4.56 -17.46 -20.55
CA LYS A 150 -4.74 -17.94 -21.92
C LYS A 150 -6.09 -18.66 -22.08
N PRO A 151 -7.21 -17.90 -22.17
CA PRO A 151 -8.51 -18.50 -22.41
C PRO A 151 -8.49 -19.30 -23.71
N ASN A 152 -9.07 -20.50 -23.71
CA ASN A 152 -9.15 -21.51 -24.77
C ASN A 152 -7.97 -22.49 -24.90
N MET A 153 -6.90 -22.36 -24.10
CA MET A 153 -5.85 -23.39 -24.09
C MET A 153 -6.11 -24.41 -22.99
N HIS A 154 -6.77 -25.51 -23.37
CA HIS A 154 -7.13 -26.58 -22.45
C HIS A 154 -6.04 -27.66 -22.35
N ILE A 155 -5.64 -27.97 -21.12
CA ILE A 155 -4.75 -29.09 -20.79
C ILE A 155 -5.59 -30.18 -20.12
N MET A 156 -5.51 -31.40 -20.60
CA MET A 156 -6.16 -32.54 -19.95
C MET A 156 -5.19 -33.28 -19.03
N ALA A 157 -5.62 -33.56 -17.81
CA ALA A 157 -4.92 -34.43 -16.88
C ALA A 157 -5.83 -35.57 -16.44
N CYS A 158 -5.32 -36.80 -16.48
CA CYS A 158 -6.02 -38.02 -16.10
C CYS A 158 -5.38 -38.62 -14.85
N PHE A 159 -6.18 -39.00 -13.87
CA PHE A 159 -5.73 -39.69 -12.66
C PHE A 159 -6.38 -41.07 -12.56
N GLY A 160 -5.58 -42.12 -12.66
CA GLY A 160 -6.04 -43.50 -12.48
C GLY A 160 -6.11 -43.85 -10.99
N ARG A 161 -7.31 -44.08 -10.44
CA ARG A 161 -7.46 -44.34 -8.99
C ARG A 161 -6.88 -45.66 -8.52
N MET A 162 -6.86 -46.68 -9.38
CA MET A 162 -6.26 -47.98 -9.04
C MET A 162 -4.75 -47.97 -9.23
N SER A 163 -4.24 -47.21 -10.20
CA SER A 163 -2.81 -47.14 -10.50
C SER A 163 -2.09 -46.07 -9.68
N GLY A 164 -2.81 -45.10 -9.11
CA GLY A 164 -2.24 -43.93 -8.44
C GLY A 164 -1.48 -43.00 -9.39
N LYS A 165 -1.55 -43.22 -10.70
CA LYS A 165 -0.79 -42.46 -11.70
C LYS A 165 -1.57 -41.24 -12.19
N LEU A 166 -0.88 -40.11 -12.26
CA LEU A 166 -1.33 -38.88 -12.90
C LEU A 166 -0.64 -38.76 -14.27
N GLU A 167 -1.42 -38.60 -15.32
CA GLU A 167 -0.95 -38.40 -16.70
C GLU A 167 -1.44 -37.05 -17.20
N CYS A 168 -0.53 -36.14 -17.55
CA CYS A 168 -0.87 -34.87 -18.19
C CYS A 168 -0.61 -34.96 -19.69
N GLN A 169 -1.54 -34.44 -20.50
CA GLN A 169 -1.34 -34.23 -21.94
C GLN A 169 -0.09 -33.37 -22.24
N CYS A 170 0.32 -32.54 -21.29
CA CYS A 170 1.48 -31.68 -21.42
C CYS A 170 2.83 -32.44 -21.38
N ASN A 171 2.90 -33.68 -20.88
CA ASN A 171 4.14 -34.46 -20.73
C ASN A 171 5.32 -33.74 -20.04
N ILE A 172 5.07 -32.61 -19.38
CA ILE A 172 6.07 -31.85 -18.62
C ILE A 172 6.19 -32.56 -17.26
N TRP A 173 7.30 -33.27 -17.07
CA TRP A 173 7.74 -33.82 -15.80
C TRP A 173 9.02 -33.10 -15.37
#